data_AF-A0A7W5FML8-F1
#
_entry.id   AF-A0A7W5FML8-F1
#
_cell.length_a   1.000
_cell.length_b   1.000
_cell.length_c   1.000
_cell.angle_alpha   90.00
_cell.angle_beta   90.00
_cell.angle_gamma   90.00
#
_symmetry.space_group_name_H-M   'P 1'
#
loop_
_entity.id
_entity.type
_entity.pdbx_description
1 polymer ?
#
loop_
_entity_poly.entity_id
_entity_poly.type
_entity_poly.pdbx_seq_one_letter_code
_entity_poly.pdbx_strand_id
1 'polypeptide(L)'
;MRKTTGTSLLLVVVILLLAACSSNATSGADAAKEKQIAYTAAKQAEDKVYMLFSKTVLEDGTTVLDATTGMPEKAKALLANYFDESMTAKVMDHYITDQKNGDQVVTNAAPFFSASILATKSSDEVAIEQDDDTFTITTPDGGVFTLRWNKDLDRYLVTDYVQK
;
A
#
# COMPACT_ATOMS: atom_id res chain seq x y z
N MET A 1 -81.55 13.89 30.62
CA MET A 1 -81.74 12.72 29.73
C MET A 1 -80.75 12.81 28.59
N ARG A 2 -79.93 11.76 28.37
CA ARG A 2 -79.03 11.43 27.21
C ARG A 2 -77.85 12.41 26.95
N LYS A 3 -76.59 12.09 27.27
CA LYS A 3 -75.56 11.26 26.54
C LYS A 3 -75.44 11.68 25.06
N THR A 4 -74.28 11.99 24.46
CA THR A 4 -73.04 11.16 24.37
C THR A 4 -71.86 11.94 23.69
N THR A 5 -70.64 11.75 24.22
CA THR A 5 -69.27 11.61 23.63
C THR A 5 -68.79 12.20 22.29
N GLY A 6 -67.52 12.64 22.32
CA GLY A 6 -66.45 12.42 21.32
C GLY A 6 -66.22 13.57 20.34
N THR A 7 -65.02 14.00 19.96
CA THR A 7 -63.69 13.34 19.92
C THR A 7 -62.62 14.43 19.74
N SER A 8 -61.50 14.33 20.47
CA SER A 8 -60.29 15.15 20.25
C SER A 8 -59.74 14.94 18.84
N LEU A 9 -59.36 16.02 18.15
CA LEU A 9 -58.30 15.95 17.14
C LEU A 9 -57.34 17.12 17.31
N LEU A 10 -56.22 16.78 17.93
CA LEU A 10 -55.03 17.58 18.16
C LEU A 10 -54.34 17.80 16.79
N LEU A 11 -54.38 19.00 16.23
CA LEU A 11 -53.65 19.35 15.01
C LEU A 11 -52.23 19.80 15.41
N VAL A 12 -51.30 18.85 15.49
CA VAL A 12 -49.88 19.16 15.69
C VAL A 12 -49.28 19.53 14.33
N VAL A 13 -48.93 20.79 14.17
CA VAL A 13 -48.04 21.28 13.12
C VAL A 13 -46.61 20.84 13.47
N VAL A 14 -46.06 19.89 12.72
CA VAL A 14 -44.62 19.60 12.71
C VAL A 14 -44.09 19.89 11.31
N ILE A 15 -43.48 21.06 11.17
CA ILE A 15 -42.64 21.42 10.03
C ILE A 15 -41.26 20.84 10.34
N LEU A 16 -40.93 19.68 9.75
CA LEU A 16 -39.57 19.14 9.74
C LEU A 16 -38.86 19.60 8.46
N LEU A 17 -38.20 20.75 8.58
CA LEU A 17 -37.09 21.12 7.70
C LEU A 17 -35.90 20.23 8.10
N LEU A 18 -35.73 19.10 7.42
CA LEU A 18 -34.47 18.36 7.47
C LEU A 18 -33.48 19.06 6.54
N ALA A 19 -32.68 19.93 7.16
CA ALA A 19 -31.42 20.41 6.63
C ALA A 19 -30.45 19.23 6.40
N ALA A 20 -29.57 19.43 5.44
CA ALA A 20 -28.51 18.54 5.02
C ALA A 20 -27.70 17.93 6.17
N CYS A 21 -27.55 16.61 6.13
CA CYS A 21 -26.29 15.95 6.43
C CYS A 21 -26.00 15.04 5.24
N SER A 22 -25.24 15.57 4.27
CA SER A 22 -24.52 14.76 3.30
C SER A 22 -23.37 14.09 4.05
N SER A 23 -23.69 13.05 4.81
CA SER A 23 -22.69 12.10 5.28
C SER A 23 -22.55 11.10 4.16
N ASN A 24 -21.50 11.28 3.36
CA ASN A 24 -21.08 10.31 2.36
C ASN A 24 -20.66 9.04 3.11
N ALA A 25 -21.64 8.17 3.39
CA ALA A 25 -21.40 6.84 3.91
C ALA A 25 -20.81 6.03 2.76
N THR A 26 -19.49 6.18 2.54
CA THR A 26 -18.69 5.20 1.82
C THR A 26 -18.96 3.86 2.49
N SER A 27 -19.57 2.94 1.75
CA SER A 27 -20.07 1.70 2.30
C SER A 27 -18.89 0.86 2.83
N GLY A 28 -19.09 0.06 3.89
CA GLY A 28 -17.99 -0.76 4.44
C GLY A 28 -17.35 -1.74 3.43
N ALA A 29 -18.03 -2.03 2.32
CA ALA A 29 -17.49 -2.81 1.21
C ALA A 29 -16.42 -2.04 0.40
N ASP A 30 -16.55 -0.72 0.28
CA ASP A 30 -15.58 0.12 -0.42
C ASP A 30 -14.27 0.23 0.38
N ALA A 31 -14.36 0.38 1.70
CA ALA A 31 -13.21 0.41 2.59
C ALA A 31 -12.43 -0.92 2.60
N ALA A 32 -13.12 -2.07 2.63
CA ALA A 32 -12.47 -3.37 2.55
C ALA A 32 -11.74 -3.58 1.21
N LYS A 33 -12.34 -3.10 0.11
CA LYS A 33 -11.72 -3.13 -1.22
C LYS A 33 -10.48 -2.25 -1.28
N GLU A 34 -10.51 -1.04 -0.75
CA GLU A 34 -9.35 -0.14 -0.72
C GLU A 34 -8.19 -0.74 0.09
N LYS A 35 -8.46 -1.32 1.26
CA LYS A 35 -7.45 -2.04 2.05
C LYS A 35 -6.80 -3.18 1.26
N GLN A 36 -7.61 -3.95 0.52
CA GLN A 36 -7.09 -5.02 -0.33
C GLN A 36 -6.21 -4.47 -1.46
N ILE A 37 -6.58 -3.34 -2.08
CA ILE A 37 -5.78 -2.69 -3.12
C ILE A 37 -4.44 -2.21 -2.54
N ALA A 38 -4.45 -1.56 -1.36
CA ALA A 38 -3.22 -1.11 -0.69
C ALA A 38 -2.29 -2.29 -0.33
N TYR A 39 -2.84 -3.37 0.21
CA TYR A 39 -2.10 -4.61 0.48
C TYR A 39 -1.46 -5.20 -0.78
N THR A 40 -2.23 -5.30 -1.86
CA THR A 40 -1.71 -5.79 -3.15
C THR A 40 -0.62 -4.87 -3.70
N ALA A 41 -0.77 -3.55 -3.56
CA ALA A 41 0.25 -2.59 -4.00
C ALA A 41 1.57 -2.75 -3.23
N ALA A 42 1.52 -2.91 -1.90
CA ALA A 42 2.72 -3.16 -1.08
C ALA A 42 3.42 -4.47 -1.48
N LYS A 43 2.67 -5.56 -1.68
CA LYS A 43 3.24 -6.83 -2.19
C LYS A 43 3.87 -6.67 -3.55
N GLN A 44 3.22 -5.95 -4.47
CA GLN A 44 3.79 -5.70 -5.80
C GLN A 44 5.08 -4.90 -5.72
N ALA A 45 5.14 -3.89 -4.84
CA ALA A 45 6.34 -3.09 -4.63
C ALA A 45 7.52 -3.95 -4.14
N GLU A 46 7.31 -4.76 -3.09
CA GLU A 46 8.35 -5.67 -2.59
C GLU A 46 8.72 -6.75 -3.62
N ASP A 47 7.77 -7.31 -4.36
CA ASP A 47 8.01 -8.28 -5.45
C ASP A 47 8.95 -7.69 -6.52
N LYS A 48 8.81 -6.40 -6.87
CA LYS A 48 9.72 -5.76 -7.82
C LYS A 48 11.11 -5.57 -7.27
N VAL A 49 11.26 -5.26 -5.98
CA VAL A 49 12.57 -5.21 -5.34
C VAL A 49 13.23 -6.59 -5.36
N TYR A 50 12.51 -7.64 -4.97
CA TYR A 50 13.02 -9.01 -5.02
C TYR A 50 13.43 -9.42 -6.44
N MET A 51 12.57 -9.16 -7.42
CA MET A 51 12.82 -9.45 -8.83
C MET A 51 14.11 -8.79 -9.33
N LEU A 52 14.30 -7.51 -9.01
CA LEU A 52 15.44 -6.73 -9.50
C LEU A 52 16.75 -7.13 -8.82
N PHE A 53 16.75 -7.32 -7.50
CA PHE A 53 17.99 -7.33 -6.73
C PHE A 53 18.29 -8.63 -5.99
N SER A 54 17.38 -9.61 -5.99
CA SER A 54 17.54 -10.85 -5.22
C SER A 54 17.22 -12.11 -6.01
N LYS A 55 16.52 -12.02 -7.14
CA LYS A 55 16.10 -13.17 -7.94
C LYS A 55 17.25 -13.81 -8.72
N THR A 56 18.18 -13.00 -9.25
CA THR A 56 19.28 -13.51 -10.07
C THR A 56 20.51 -13.75 -9.21
N VAL A 57 20.86 -15.02 -9.04
CA VAL A 57 22.03 -15.48 -8.30
C VAL A 57 22.90 -16.30 -9.23
N LEU A 58 24.18 -15.95 -9.31
CA LEU A 58 25.18 -16.66 -10.10
C LEU A 58 25.58 -17.99 -9.43
N GLU A 59 26.29 -18.85 -10.17
CA GLU A 59 26.71 -20.16 -9.67
C GLU A 59 27.59 -20.08 -8.40
N ASP A 60 28.32 -18.97 -8.22
CA ASP A 60 29.16 -18.70 -7.05
C ASP A 60 28.38 -18.13 -5.85
N GLY A 61 27.06 -17.96 -5.98
CA GLY A 61 26.19 -17.38 -4.95
C GLY A 61 26.09 -15.84 -5.00
N THR A 62 26.79 -15.18 -5.92
CA THR A 62 26.74 -13.72 -6.06
C THR A 62 25.38 -13.29 -6.60
N THR A 63 24.74 -12.34 -5.91
CA THR A 63 23.50 -11.74 -6.39
C THR A 63 23.82 -10.59 -7.34
N VAL A 64 23.10 -10.52 -8.44
CA VAL A 64 23.28 -9.51 -9.48
C VAL A 64 21.96 -8.86 -9.87
N LEU A 65 22.04 -7.65 -10.39
CA LEU A 65 20.87 -6.95 -10.94
C LEU A 65 20.26 -7.76 -12.08
N ASP A 66 18.93 -7.89 -12.09
CA ASP A 66 18.21 -8.62 -13.13
C ASP A 66 18.60 -8.11 -14.54
N ALA A 67 19.12 -9.03 -15.36
CA ALA A 67 19.68 -8.73 -16.68
C ALA A 67 18.64 -8.20 -17.68
N THR A 68 17.35 -8.49 -17.47
CA THR A 68 16.25 -7.99 -18.33
C THR A 68 16.08 -6.49 -18.14
N THR A 69 16.27 -6.00 -16.91
CA THR A 69 16.30 -4.56 -16.62
C THR A 69 17.68 -3.97 -16.87
N GLY A 70 18.76 -4.75 -16.71
CA GLY A 70 20.07 -4.58 -17.34
C GLY A 70 20.90 -3.38 -16.89
N MET A 71 20.32 -2.34 -16.27
CA MET A 71 21.03 -1.15 -15.82
C MET A 71 20.33 -0.50 -14.61
N PRO A 72 21.09 0.14 -13.68
CA PRO A 72 20.53 0.85 -12.54
C PRO A 72 19.45 1.88 -12.90
N GLU A 73 19.62 2.63 -13.99
CA GLU A 73 18.63 3.62 -14.42
C GLU A 73 17.29 3.01 -14.81
N LYS A 74 17.30 1.83 -15.44
CA LYS A 74 16.08 1.10 -15.78
C LYS A 74 15.42 0.49 -14.55
N ALA A 75 16.21 0.01 -13.60
CA ALA A 75 15.71 -0.46 -12.32
C ALA A 75 15.03 0.68 -11.54
N LYS A 76 15.68 1.86 -11.46
CA LYS A 76 15.12 3.08 -10.87
C LYS A 76 13.80 3.48 -11.53
N ALA A 77 13.76 3.53 -12.86
CA ALA A 77 12.56 3.86 -13.61
C ALA A 77 11.41 2.86 -13.39
N LEU A 78 11.72 1.57 -13.24
CA LEU A 78 10.73 0.55 -12.93
C LEU A 78 10.18 0.74 -11.51
N LEU A 79 11.05 0.94 -10.52
CA LEU A 79 10.68 1.14 -9.12
C LEU A 79 9.82 2.38 -8.89
N ALA A 80 10.03 3.46 -9.65
CA ALA A 80 9.22 4.68 -9.56
C ALA A 80 7.71 4.46 -9.86
N ASN A 81 7.30 3.30 -10.36
CA ASN A 81 5.89 2.92 -10.54
C ASN A 81 5.25 2.29 -9.29
N TYR A 82 6.03 2.08 -8.23
CA TYR A 82 5.64 1.37 -7.00
C TYR A 82 6.09 2.10 -5.73
N PHE A 83 7.09 2.96 -5.86
CA PHE A 83 7.68 3.75 -4.78
C PHE A 83 7.63 5.22 -5.15
N ASP A 84 7.52 6.10 -4.16
CA ASP A 84 7.80 7.51 -4.40
C ASP A 84 9.31 7.76 -4.64
N GLU A 85 9.67 9.00 -4.98
CA GLU A 85 11.05 9.34 -5.32
C GLU A 85 12.03 9.05 -4.16
N SER A 86 11.65 9.44 -2.95
CA SER A 86 12.45 9.25 -1.73
C SER A 86 12.69 7.77 -1.46
N MET A 87 11.63 6.98 -1.51
CA MET A 87 11.69 5.55 -1.24
C MET A 87 12.42 4.79 -2.36
N THR A 88 12.23 5.20 -3.62
CA THR A 88 13.02 4.68 -4.75
C THR A 88 14.51 4.91 -4.51
N ALA A 89 14.92 6.11 -4.09
CA ALA A 89 16.31 6.41 -3.80
C ALA A 89 16.87 5.51 -2.67
N LYS A 90 16.14 5.38 -1.55
CA LYS A 90 16.53 4.49 -0.44
C LYS A 90 16.76 3.04 -0.90
N VAL A 91 15.86 2.49 -1.72
CA VAL A 91 15.98 1.13 -2.24
C VAL A 91 17.18 1.01 -3.18
N MET A 92 17.36 1.96 -4.11
CA MET A 92 18.47 1.96 -5.04
C MET A 92 19.83 2.06 -4.32
N ASP A 93 19.95 2.97 -3.34
CA ASP A 93 21.17 3.19 -2.55
C ASP A 93 21.55 1.96 -1.72
N HIS A 94 20.58 1.17 -1.28
CA HIS A 94 20.83 -0.06 -0.53
C HIS A 94 21.40 -1.18 -1.41
N TYR A 95 20.90 -1.31 -2.65
CA TYR A 95 21.18 -2.47 -3.50
C TYR A 95 22.28 -2.25 -4.54
N ILE A 96 22.39 -1.06 -5.13
CA ILE A 96 23.35 -0.79 -6.20
C ILE A 96 24.75 -0.67 -5.60
N THR A 97 25.70 -1.37 -6.21
CA THR A 97 27.11 -1.30 -5.85
C THR A 97 27.95 -0.90 -7.06
N ASP A 98 29.20 -0.50 -6.81
CA ASP A 98 30.18 -0.26 -7.87
C ASP A 98 30.83 -1.55 -8.41
N GLN A 99 30.47 -2.71 -7.87
CA GLN A 99 31.06 -4.00 -8.23
C GLN A 99 30.37 -4.60 -9.46
N LYS A 100 31.15 -5.30 -10.28
CA LYS A 100 30.67 -6.01 -11.46
C LYS A 100 31.20 -7.43 -11.53
N ASN A 101 30.38 -8.33 -12.06
CA ASN A 101 30.78 -9.66 -12.49
C ASN A 101 30.50 -9.79 -14.00
N GLY A 102 31.55 -9.63 -14.81
CA GLY A 102 31.40 -9.38 -16.25
C GLY A 102 30.62 -8.09 -16.53
N ASP A 103 29.55 -8.19 -17.32
CA ASP A 103 28.68 -7.06 -17.66
C ASP A 103 27.58 -6.80 -16.62
N GLN A 104 27.44 -7.66 -15.61
CA GLN A 104 26.38 -7.58 -14.62
C GLN A 104 26.83 -6.78 -13.40
N VAL A 105 25.91 -5.96 -12.86
CA VAL A 105 26.11 -5.22 -11.62
C VAL A 105 25.85 -6.16 -10.45
N VAL A 106 26.82 -6.29 -9.55
CA VAL A 106 26.67 -7.04 -8.29
C VAL A 106 25.80 -6.22 -7.35
N THR A 107 24.84 -6.85 -6.68
CA THR A 107 23.93 -6.19 -5.74
C THR A 107 24.27 -6.54 -4.31
N ASN A 108 23.91 -5.66 -3.37
CA ASN A 108 23.91 -5.99 -1.96
C ASN A 108 22.91 -7.12 -1.67
N ALA A 109 23.37 -8.26 -1.16
CA ALA A 109 22.51 -9.41 -0.88
C ALA A 109 21.63 -9.23 0.36
N ALA A 110 21.91 -8.26 1.24
CA ALA A 110 21.09 -8.01 2.42
C ALA A 110 19.69 -7.53 1.99
N PRO A 111 18.60 -8.05 2.58
CA PRO A 111 17.26 -7.57 2.24
C PRO A 111 17.07 -6.14 2.72
N PHE A 112 16.45 -5.30 1.88
CA PHE A 112 16.03 -3.96 2.27
C PHE A 112 14.84 -4.02 3.24
N PHE A 113 13.86 -4.87 2.92
CA PHE A 113 12.72 -5.16 3.81
C PHE A 113 13.11 -6.31 4.75
N SER A 114 13.49 -5.99 5.98
CA SER A 114 13.83 -6.97 7.00
C SER A 114 12.64 -7.83 7.45
N ALA A 115 11.44 -7.27 7.31
CA ALA A 115 10.16 -7.90 7.51
C ALA A 115 9.37 -7.87 6.20
N SER A 116 8.97 -9.06 5.72
CA SER A 116 8.52 -9.27 4.34
C SER A 116 7.00 -9.37 4.24
N ILE A 117 6.38 -8.48 3.47
CA ILE A 117 4.96 -8.60 3.14
C ILE A 117 4.73 -9.71 2.09
N LEU A 118 5.78 -10.20 1.41
CA LEU A 118 5.67 -11.36 0.53
C LEU A 118 5.41 -12.65 1.31
N ALA A 119 5.86 -12.74 2.57
CA ALA A 119 5.65 -13.89 3.44
C ALA A 119 4.17 -14.08 3.85
N THR A 120 3.33 -13.05 3.75
CA THR A 120 1.91 -13.12 4.11
C THR A 120 1.05 -13.70 2.98
N LYS A 121 0.04 -14.50 3.30
CA LYS A 121 -0.84 -15.14 2.30
C LYS A 121 -2.03 -14.28 1.92
N SER A 122 -2.57 -13.52 2.88
CA SER A 122 -3.72 -12.62 2.67
C SER A 122 -3.60 -11.35 3.49
N SER A 123 -4.47 -10.38 3.19
CA SER A 123 -4.57 -9.11 3.91
C SER A 123 -5.04 -9.27 5.36
N ASP A 124 -5.67 -10.40 5.71
CA ASP A 124 -6.09 -10.72 7.08
C ASP A 124 -4.91 -11.06 8.01
N GLU A 125 -3.72 -11.35 7.46
CA GLU A 125 -2.51 -11.66 8.22
C GLU A 125 -1.73 -10.40 8.62
N VAL A 126 -2.17 -9.21 8.20
CA VAL A 126 -1.51 -7.93 8.48
C VAL A 126 -2.47 -6.95 9.15
N ALA A 127 -1.94 -6.00 9.92
CA ALA A 127 -2.74 -4.88 10.41
C ALA A 127 -2.77 -3.77 9.33
N ILE A 128 -3.96 -3.36 8.90
CA ILE A 128 -4.14 -2.29 7.90
C ILE A 128 -4.95 -1.15 8.49
N GLU A 129 -4.28 -0.03 8.71
CA GLU A 129 -4.84 1.24 9.18
C GLU A 129 -4.92 2.22 8.02
N GLN A 130 -5.97 3.04 8.02
CA GLN A 130 -6.16 4.13 7.06
C GLN A 130 -6.25 5.43 7.84
N ASP A 131 -5.48 6.41 7.39
CA ASP A 131 -5.50 7.79 7.89
C ASP A 131 -5.47 8.73 6.68
N ASP A 132 -6.57 9.45 6.47
CA ASP A 132 -6.84 10.21 5.25
C ASP A 132 -6.57 9.38 3.96
N ASP A 133 -5.66 9.86 3.12
CA ASP A 133 -5.24 9.24 1.85
C ASP A 133 -4.04 8.28 2.01
N THR A 134 -3.73 7.89 3.26
CA THR A 134 -2.59 7.05 3.61
C THR A 134 -3.04 5.71 4.17
N PHE A 135 -2.42 4.62 3.71
CA PHE A 135 -2.55 3.30 4.32
C PHE A 135 -1.26 2.91 5.02
N THR A 136 -1.38 2.39 6.23
CA THR A 136 -0.28 1.81 6.99
C THR A 136 -0.52 0.31 7.13
N ILE A 137 0.42 -0.50 6.64
CA ILE A 137 0.37 -1.95 6.70
C ILE A 137 1.48 -2.44 7.63
N THR A 138 1.11 -3.09 8.73
CA THR A 138 2.07 -3.71 9.66
C THR A 138 2.05 -5.23 9.50
N THR A 139 3.18 -5.81 9.15
CA THR A 139 3.37 -7.27 9.05
C THR A 139 3.56 -7.91 10.43
N PRO A 140 3.31 -9.23 10.59
CA PRO A 140 3.45 -9.92 11.88
C PRO A 140 4.85 -9.83 12.52
N ASP A 141 5.88 -9.70 11.69
CA ASP A 141 7.29 -9.54 12.04
C ASP A 141 7.71 -8.06 12.23
N GLY A 142 6.75 -7.13 12.25
CA GLY A 142 6.97 -5.74 12.67
C GLY A 142 7.38 -4.77 11.56
N GLY A 143 7.40 -5.21 10.30
CA GLY A 143 7.60 -4.33 9.14
C GLY A 143 6.40 -3.44 8.92
N VAL A 144 6.61 -2.16 8.68
CA VAL A 144 5.54 -1.17 8.49
C VAL A 144 5.71 -0.48 7.14
N PHE A 145 4.76 -0.70 6.24
CA PHE A 145 4.70 -0.07 4.93
C PHE A 145 3.71 1.08 4.95
N THR A 146 4.15 2.27 4.53
CA THR A 146 3.28 3.44 4.39
C THR A 146 3.00 3.68 2.91
N LEU A 147 1.74 3.69 2.52
CA LEU A 147 1.30 3.85 1.14
C LEU A 147 0.46 5.10 0.96
N ARG A 148 0.66 5.80 -0.16
CA ARG A 148 -0.14 6.97 -0.55
C ARG A 148 -0.62 6.85 -1.99
N TRP A 149 -1.82 7.34 -2.24
CA TRP A 149 -2.38 7.36 -3.59
C TRP A 149 -1.61 8.34 -4.47
N ASN A 150 -1.10 7.85 -5.60
CA ASN A 150 -0.54 8.66 -6.66
C ASN A 150 -1.58 8.81 -7.77
N LYS A 151 -2.03 10.05 -8.00
CA LYS A 151 -3.07 10.36 -8.98
C LYS A 151 -2.59 10.22 -10.43
N ASP A 152 -1.31 10.45 -10.68
CA ASP A 152 -0.76 10.40 -12.04
C ASP A 152 -0.63 8.97 -12.54
N LEU A 153 -0.35 8.03 -11.64
CA LEU A 153 -0.20 6.59 -11.92
C LEU A 153 -1.47 5.77 -11.61
N ASP A 154 -2.50 6.40 -11.03
CA ASP A 154 -3.76 5.78 -10.62
C ASP A 154 -3.55 4.54 -9.71
N ARG A 155 -2.67 4.69 -8.71
CA ARG A 155 -2.31 3.59 -7.79
C ARG A 155 -1.69 4.08 -6.49
N TYR A 156 -1.64 3.18 -5.50
CA TYR A 156 -0.83 3.38 -4.30
C TYR A 156 0.65 3.17 -4.59
N LEU A 157 1.49 4.06 -4.04
CA LEU A 157 2.94 3.92 -3.96
C LEU A 157 3.37 3.75 -2.51
N VAL A 158 4.40 2.95 -2.28
CA VAL A 158 5.08 2.89 -0.99
C VAL A 158 5.95 4.13 -0.83
N THR A 159 5.69 4.90 0.21
CA THR A 159 6.34 6.17 0.52
C THR A 159 7.30 6.07 1.71
N ASP A 160 7.11 5.06 2.55
CA ASP A 160 8.03 4.78 3.64
C ASP A 160 7.99 3.30 4.05
N TYR A 161 9.08 2.87 4.65
CA TYR A 161 9.20 1.57 5.31
C TYR A 161 10.01 1.70 6.59
N VAL A 162 9.50 1.13 7.69
CA VAL A 162 10.22 1.04 8.96
C VAL A 162 10.09 -0.35 9.56
N GLN A 163 11.14 -0.80 10.24
CA GLN A 163 11.11 -1.98 11.10
C GLN A 163 10.86 -1.53 12.54
N LYS A 164 9.80 -2.05 13.17
CA LYS A 164 9.52 -1.87 14.60
C LYS A 164 10.26 -2.92 15.44
#